data_AF-W2TRS7-F1
#
_entry.id   AF-W2TRS7-F1
#
_cell.length_a   1.000
_cell.length_b   1.000
_cell.length_c   1.000
_cell.angle_alpha   90.00
_cell.angle_beta   90.00
_cell.angle_gamma   90.00
#
_symmetry.space_group_name_H-M   'P 1'
#
loop_
_entity.id
_entity.type
_entity.pdbx_description
1 polymer ?
#
loop_
_entity_poly.entity_id
_entity_poly.type
_entity_poly.pdbx_seq_one_letter_code
_entity_poly.pdbx_strand_id
1 'polypeptide(L)'
;MCTHSSVLLPLHKACSTFARSSRAVQVVSFDARDTMIAMQKPFNDVYSRVAADYGVNVHPDVIASAFPKLMKSLSASDPCFGFNTIGPFEWWKRIVVGCLREVFTFCRYLILSFFLVSGLAPAFRQI
;
A
#
# COMPACT_ATOMS: atom_id res chain seq x y z
N MET A 1 77.08 26.70 -23.58
CA MET A 1 77.38 26.95 -22.15
C MET A 1 76.70 28.26 -21.75
N CYS A 2 75.56 28.19 -21.09
CA CYS A 2 74.91 29.33 -20.45
C CYS A 2 74.45 28.87 -19.07
N THR A 3 75.12 29.38 -18.05
CA THR A 3 74.81 29.21 -16.62
C THR A 3 73.73 30.22 -16.22
N HIS A 4 72.69 29.77 -15.52
CA HIS A 4 72.00 30.65 -14.58
C HIS A 4 71.47 29.85 -13.39
N SER A 5 71.91 30.29 -12.22
CA SER A 5 71.68 29.68 -10.91
C SER A 5 70.22 29.77 -10.45
N SER A 6 69.87 28.76 -9.66
CA SER A 6 68.63 28.51 -8.93
C SER A 6 68.23 29.61 -7.93
N VAL A 7 66.93 29.90 -7.86
CA VAL A 7 66.29 30.47 -6.66
C VAL A 7 65.21 29.48 -6.18
N LEU A 8 65.45 28.88 -5.02
CA LEU A 8 64.47 28.09 -4.28
C LEU A 8 63.51 29.02 -3.54
N LEU A 9 62.20 28.81 -3.70
CA LEU A 9 61.20 29.23 -2.72
C LEU A 9 60.39 27.99 -2.31
N PRO A 10 60.38 27.61 -1.02
CA PRO A 10 59.58 26.50 -0.54
C PRO A 10 58.16 26.97 -0.24
N LEU A 11 57.21 26.67 -1.13
CA LEU A 11 55.78 26.76 -0.80
C LEU A 11 55.34 25.44 -0.16
N HIS A 12 55.57 25.37 1.13
CA HIS A 12 54.96 24.39 2.02
C HIS A 12 53.47 24.72 2.18
N LYS A 13 52.60 23.81 1.74
CA LYS A 13 51.32 23.38 2.35
C LYS A 13 50.20 23.15 1.33
N ALA A 14 49.84 21.87 1.26
CA ALA A 14 48.48 21.37 1.22
C ALA A 14 47.58 21.88 0.09
N CYS A 15 47.51 21.09 -0.97
CA CYS A 15 46.22 20.56 -1.34
C CYS A 15 46.42 19.07 -1.49
N SER A 16 45.88 18.29 -0.55
CA SER A 16 45.67 16.87 -0.76
C SER A 16 44.90 16.74 -2.07
N THR A 17 45.58 16.38 -3.15
CA THR A 17 44.90 15.75 -4.27
C THR A 17 44.18 14.60 -3.61
N PHE A 18 42.85 14.72 -3.52
CA PHE A 18 41.98 13.64 -3.08
C PHE A 18 42.49 12.42 -3.85
N ALA A 19 43.21 11.52 -3.17
CA ALA A 19 43.35 10.17 -3.66
C ALA A 19 41.91 9.76 -3.88
N ARG A 20 41.53 9.61 -5.14
CA ARG A 20 40.19 9.21 -5.55
C ARG A 20 39.99 7.83 -4.92
N SER A 21 39.54 7.80 -3.68
CA SER A 21 38.92 6.62 -3.11
C SER A 21 37.62 6.54 -3.85
N SER A 22 37.65 5.96 -5.06
CA SER A 22 36.47 5.44 -5.69
C SER A 22 36.04 4.27 -4.83
N ARG A 23 35.42 4.57 -3.68
CA ARG A 23 34.67 3.58 -2.93
C ARG A 23 33.59 3.12 -3.90
N ALA A 24 33.84 1.97 -4.52
CA ALA A 24 32.86 1.31 -5.37
C ALA A 24 31.58 1.16 -4.55
N VAL A 25 30.43 1.37 -5.19
CA VAL A 25 29.13 1.13 -4.55
C VAL A 25 29.14 -0.26 -3.93
N GLN A 26 28.92 -0.33 -2.62
CA GLN A 26 29.06 -1.58 -1.86
C GLN A 26 27.73 -2.33 -1.74
N VAL A 27 26.62 -1.61 -1.58
CA VAL A 27 25.29 -2.19 -1.39
C VAL A 27 24.26 -1.33 -2.10
N VAL A 28 23.32 -1.99 -2.78
CA VAL A 28 22.11 -1.38 -3.34
C VAL A 28 20.92 -2.17 -2.80
N SER A 29 20.00 -1.49 -2.13
CA SER A 29 18.73 -2.07 -1.69
C SER A 29 17.59 -1.58 -2.58
N PHE A 30 16.63 -2.46 -2.84
CA PHE A 30 15.46 -2.18 -3.66
C PHE A 30 14.20 -2.44 -2.86
N ASP A 31 13.20 -1.56 -3.00
CA ASP A 31 11.83 -1.93 -2.72
C ASP A 31 11.30 -2.81 -3.86
N ALA A 32 10.44 -3.78 -3.55
CA ALA A 32 10.00 -4.76 -4.55
C ALA A 32 8.93 -4.19 -5.49
N ARG A 33 8.02 -3.36 -4.96
CA ARG A 33 6.83 -2.90 -5.68
C ARG A 33 7.22 -1.95 -6.80
N ASP A 34 6.71 -2.23 -8.00
CA ASP A 34 6.92 -1.44 -9.23
C ASP A 34 8.40 -1.24 -9.65
N THR A 35 9.32 -1.91 -8.94
CA THR A 35 10.75 -2.00 -9.28
C THR A 35 11.09 -3.41 -9.76
N MET A 36 10.68 -4.43 -9.00
CA MET A 36 10.93 -5.85 -9.31
C MET A 36 9.65 -6.60 -9.65
N ILE A 37 8.54 -6.27 -8.99
CA ILE A 37 7.26 -6.96 -9.14
C ILE A 37 6.09 -5.97 -9.22
N ALA A 38 5.12 -6.27 -10.08
CA ALA A 38 3.88 -5.51 -10.22
C ALA A 38 2.68 -6.45 -10.30
N MET A 39 1.51 -5.97 -9.88
CA MET A 39 0.27 -6.73 -10.00
C MET A 39 -0.23 -6.72 -11.45
N GLN A 40 -0.52 -7.89 -12.02
CA GLN A 40 -1.05 -8.01 -13.38
C GLN A 40 -2.48 -7.48 -13.53
N LYS A 41 -3.25 -7.52 -12.44
CA LYS A 41 -4.64 -7.06 -12.37
C LYS A 41 -4.82 -6.22 -11.11
N PRO A 42 -5.73 -5.25 -11.10
CA PRO A 42 -5.99 -4.48 -9.91
C PRO A 42 -6.64 -5.38 -8.82
N PHE A 43 -6.34 -5.10 -7.56
CA PHE A 43 -6.67 -5.99 -6.43
C PHE A 43 -8.18 -6.24 -6.29
N ASN A 44 -8.99 -5.22 -6.59
CA ASN A 44 -10.45 -5.25 -6.51
C ASN A 44 -11.06 -6.25 -7.51
N ASP A 45 -10.51 -6.35 -8.72
CA ASP A 45 -10.97 -7.34 -9.72
C ASP A 45 -10.64 -8.77 -9.26
N VAL A 46 -9.47 -8.95 -8.64
CA VAL A 46 -9.06 -10.25 -8.11
C VAL A 46 -9.98 -10.66 -6.96
N TYR A 47 -10.26 -9.75 -6.03
CA TYR A 47 -11.14 -10.03 -4.89
C TYR A 47 -12.57 -10.32 -5.34
N SER A 48 -13.10 -9.54 -6.29
CA SER A 48 -14.43 -9.76 -6.88
C SER A 48 -14.52 -11.14 -7.55
N ARG A 49 -13.54 -11.49 -8.39
CA ARG A 49 -13.50 -12.80 -9.07
C ARG A 49 -13.43 -13.96 -8.09
N VAL A 50 -12.49 -13.91 -7.14
CA VAL A 50 -12.33 -14.99 -6.16
C VAL A 50 -13.58 -15.12 -5.29
N ALA A 51 -14.20 -14.02 -4.86
CA ALA A 51 -15.44 -14.06 -4.11
C ALA A 51 -16.58 -14.73 -4.90
N ALA A 52 -16.67 -14.46 -6.21
CA ALA A 52 -17.67 -15.07 -7.08
C ALA A 52 -17.51 -16.59 -7.19
N ASP A 53 -16.27 -17.12 -7.18
CA ASP A 53 -15.99 -18.56 -7.16
C ASP A 53 -16.59 -19.27 -5.93
N TYR A 54 -16.85 -18.51 -4.85
CA TYR A 54 -17.50 -18.99 -3.62
C TYR A 54 -18.96 -18.49 -3.46
N GLY A 55 -19.58 -17.99 -4.53
CA GLY A 55 -20.98 -17.54 -4.54
C GLY A 55 -21.22 -16.14 -3.97
N VAL A 56 -20.18 -15.34 -3.74
CA VAL A 56 -20.29 -13.95 -3.25
C VAL A 56 -20.06 -13.00 -4.42
N ASN A 57 -21.16 -12.51 -5.01
CA ASN A 57 -21.11 -11.53 -6.10
C ASN A 57 -20.96 -10.10 -5.57
N VAL A 58 -19.78 -9.52 -5.77
CA VAL A 58 -19.46 -8.13 -5.39
C VAL A 58 -18.83 -7.40 -6.57
N HIS A 59 -19.30 -6.18 -6.85
CA HIS A 59 -18.70 -5.36 -7.90
C HIS A 59 -17.31 -4.86 -7.47
N PRO A 60 -16.29 -4.90 -8.34
CA PRO A 60 -14.94 -4.43 -8.00
C PRO A 60 -14.90 -3.01 -7.43
N ASP A 61 -15.73 -2.09 -7.92
CA ASP A 61 -15.75 -0.70 -7.43
C ASP A 61 -16.14 -0.58 -5.95
N VAL A 62 -17.00 -1.48 -5.45
CA VAL A 62 -17.38 -1.52 -4.04
C VAL A 62 -16.15 -1.85 -3.20
N ILE A 63 -15.39 -2.87 -3.59
CA ILE A 63 -14.13 -3.25 -2.94
C ILE A 63 -13.12 -2.09 -3.01
N ALA A 64 -12.96 -1.48 -4.18
CA ALA A 64 -12.03 -0.37 -4.39
C ALA A 64 -12.36 0.84 -3.50
N SER A 65 -13.64 1.11 -3.25
CA SER A 65 -14.09 2.21 -2.40
C SER A 65 -13.96 1.92 -0.89
N ALA A 66 -14.08 0.66 -0.48
CA ALA A 66 -14.01 0.23 0.92
C ALA A 66 -12.57 0.06 1.40
N PHE A 67 -11.69 -0.49 0.56
CA PHE A 67 -10.32 -0.85 0.91
C PHE A 67 -9.52 0.30 1.54
N PRO A 68 -9.47 1.53 0.97
CA PRO A 68 -8.67 2.62 1.54
C PRO A 68 -9.12 3.02 2.95
N LYS A 69 -10.43 2.94 3.22
CA LYS A 69 -11.00 3.28 4.54
C LYS A 69 -10.57 2.25 5.58
N LEU A 70 -10.70 0.97 5.27
CA LEU A 70 -10.32 -0.14 6.14
C LEU A 70 -8.81 -0.17 6.36
N MET A 71 -8.02 -0.02 5.29
CA MET A 71 -6.56 0.05 5.35
C MET A 71 -6.11 1.17 6.28
N LYS A 72 -6.67 2.38 6.12
CA LYS A 72 -6.36 3.54 6.97
C LYS A 72 -6.76 3.31 8.42
N SER A 73 -7.98 2.83 8.66
CA SER A 73 -8.48 2.59 10.02
C SER A 73 -7.63 1.54 10.75
N LEU A 74 -7.35 0.41 10.10
CA LEU A 74 -6.63 -0.70 10.72
C LEU A 74 -5.14 -0.40 10.88
N SER A 75 -4.54 0.38 9.96
CA SER A 75 -3.16 0.85 10.12
C SER A 75 -3.00 1.81 11.30
N ALA A 76 -4.05 2.54 11.67
CA ALA A 76 -4.05 3.44 12.81
C ALA A 76 -4.27 2.68 14.15
N SER A 77 -5.14 1.67 14.18
CA SER A 77 -5.42 0.89 15.39
C SER A 77 -4.37 -0.20 15.67
N ASP A 78 -3.90 -0.86 14.61
CA ASP A 78 -2.99 -2.01 14.66
C ASP A 78 -1.84 -1.78 13.66
N PRO A 79 -0.86 -0.92 14.00
CA PRO A 79 0.23 -0.57 13.09
C PRO A 79 1.10 -1.79 12.75
N CYS A 80 1.91 -1.67 11.69
CA CYS A 80 2.84 -2.71 11.26
C CYS A 80 2.16 -4.09 11.06
N PHE A 81 0.98 -4.09 10.45
CA PHE A 81 0.18 -5.30 10.23
C PHE A 81 -0.18 -6.05 11.53
N GLY A 82 -0.36 -5.33 12.63
CA GLY A 82 -0.69 -5.91 13.93
C GLY A 82 0.48 -6.62 14.61
N PHE A 83 1.71 -6.15 14.39
CA PHE A 83 2.89 -6.64 15.10
C PHE A 83 2.69 -6.50 16.62
N ASN A 84 2.94 -7.58 17.37
CA ASN A 84 2.66 -7.69 18.81
C ASN A 84 1.19 -7.50 19.24
N THR A 85 0.23 -7.48 18.31
CA THR A 85 -1.21 -7.42 18.62
C THR A 85 -1.95 -8.60 18.00
N ILE A 86 -2.68 -8.38 16.91
CA ILE A 86 -3.53 -9.37 16.24
C ILE A 86 -2.76 -10.23 15.24
N GLY A 87 -1.56 -9.79 14.84
CA GLY A 87 -0.72 -10.45 13.85
C GLY A 87 -1.18 -10.24 12.40
N PRO A 88 -0.27 -10.48 11.44
CA PRO A 88 -0.46 -10.10 10.04
C PRO A 88 -1.58 -10.86 9.35
N PHE A 89 -1.81 -12.12 9.72
CA PHE A 89 -2.88 -12.93 9.13
C PHE A 89 -4.27 -12.36 9.48
N GLU A 90 -4.54 -12.13 10.76
CA GLU A 90 -5.82 -11.57 11.21
C GLU A 90 -5.99 -10.14 10.71
N TRP A 91 -4.90 -9.37 10.64
CA TRP A 91 -4.89 -8.02 10.08
C TRP A 91 -5.40 -8.00 8.64
N TRP A 92 -4.81 -8.80 7.74
CA TRP A 92 -5.25 -8.87 6.35
C TRP A 92 -6.65 -9.48 6.19
N LYS A 93 -6.98 -10.48 7.01
CA LYS A 93 -8.32 -11.08 7.02
C LYS A 93 -9.40 -10.05 7.32
N ARG A 94 -9.18 -9.14 8.28
CA ARG A 94 -10.13 -8.06 8.60
C ARG A 94 -10.33 -7.11 7.42
N ILE A 95 -9.27 -6.78 6.69
CA ILE A 95 -9.37 -5.96 5.46
C ILE A 95 -10.23 -6.66 4.40
N VAL A 96 -9.92 -7.92 4.07
CA VAL A 96 -10.62 -8.68 3.03
C VAL A 96 -12.09 -8.86 3.41
N VAL A 97 -12.35 -9.34 4.64
CA VAL A 97 -13.71 -9.54 5.15
C VAL A 97 -14.48 -8.22 5.20
N GLY A 98 -13.85 -7.12 5.62
CA GLY A 98 -14.47 -5.80 5.61
C GLY A 98 -14.88 -5.35 4.21
N CYS A 99 -14.00 -5.50 3.22
CA CYS A 99 -14.30 -5.15 1.82
C CYS A 99 -15.48 -5.94 1.25
N LEU A 100 -15.59 -7.22 1.60
CA LEU A 100 -16.68 -8.09 1.15
C LEU A 100 -17.98 -7.86 1.94
N ARG A 101 -17.90 -7.39 3.19
CA ARG A 101 -19.08 -7.17 4.06
C ARG A 101 -19.87 -5.92 3.77
N GLU A 102 -19.24 -4.84 3.30
CA GLU A 102 -19.93 -3.59 2.92
C GLU A 102 -21.05 -3.82 1.89
N VAL A 103 -20.99 -4.92 1.14
CA VAL A 103 -22.03 -5.40 0.20
C VAL A 103 -23.35 -5.73 0.90
N PHE A 104 -23.29 -6.39 2.07
CA PHE A 104 -24.49 -6.81 2.80
C PHE A 104 -25.20 -5.64 3.50
N THR A 105 -24.44 -4.62 3.88
CA THR A 105 -24.98 -3.38 4.46
C THR A 105 -25.69 -2.56 3.37
N PHE A 106 -25.10 -2.47 2.17
CA PHE A 106 -25.69 -1.73 1.05
C PHE A 106 -27.01 -2.34 0.56
N CYS A 107 -27.16 -3.68 0.52
CA CYS A 107 -28.47 -4.31 0.23
C CYS A 107 -29.55 -3.96 1.27
N ARG A 108 -29.17 -3.89 2.56
CA ARG A 108 -30.10 -3.50 3.63
C ARG A 108 -30.55 -2.04 3.50
N TYR A 109 -29.63 -1.13 3.18
CA TYR A 109 -29.98 0.27 2.96
C TYR A 109 -30.71 0.52 1.64
N LEU A 110 -30.37 -0.16 0.54
CA LEU A 110 -31.11 -0.03 -0.72
C LEU A 110 -32.56 -0.51 -0.59
N ILE A 111 -32.81 -1.62 0.11
CA ILE A 111 -34.18 -2.07 0.39
C ILE A 111 -34.91 -1.03 1.25
N LEU A 112 -34.28 -0.52 2.31
CA LEU A 112 -34.88 0.51 3.18
C LEU A 112 -35.10 1.84 2.44
N SER A 113 -34.17 2.28 1.59
CA SER A 113 -34.26 3.51 0.80
C SER A 113 -35.26 3.38 -0.34
N PHE A 114 -35.34 2.21 -0.99
CA PHE A 114 -36.37 1.93 -1.98
C PHE A 114 -37.75 1.99 -1.32
N PHE A 115 -37.94 1.38 -0.14
CA PHE A 115 -39.19 1.47 0.61
C PHE A 115 -39.51 2.87 1.14
N LEU A 116 -38.49 3.66 1.53
CA LEU A 116 -38.67 5.04 1.98
C LEU A 116 -39.06 5.99 0.84
N VAL A 117 -38.52 5.77 -0.37
CA VAL A 117 -38.79 6.62 -1.56
C VAL A 117 -40.05 6.18 -2.30
N SER A 118 -40.40 4.88 -2.30
CA SER A 118 -41.60 4.36 -2.99
C SER A 118 -42.86 4.32 -2.12
N GLY A 119 -42.79 4.70 -0.83
CA GLY A 119 -43.95 4.81 0.06
C GLY A 119 -44.63 3.49 0.41
N LEU A 120 -44.08 2.35 -0.03
CA LEU A 120 -44.58 1.01 0.28
C LEU A 120 -43.87 0.49 1.53
N ALA A 121 -44.33 0.83 2.73
CA ALA A 121 -43.84 0.16 3.93
C ALA A 121 -44.20 -1.34 3.87
N PRO A 122 -43.26 -2.30 3.99
CA PRO A 122 -43.63 -3.68 4.15
C PRO A 122 -44.07 -3.89 5.60
N ALA A 123 -45.25 -4.49 5.77
CA ALA A 123 -45.65 -5.12 7.00
C ALA A 123 -44.69 -6.28 7.32
N PHE A 124 -43.57 -5.99 7.97
CA PHE A 124 -42.74 -7.01 8.61
C PHE A 124 -43.02 -7.02 10.11
N ARG A 125 -44.20 -7.55 10.44
CA ARG A 125 -44.49 -8.07 11.78
C ARG A 125 -44.58 -9.59 11.62
N GLN A 126 -43.62 -10.28 12.24
CA GLN A 126 -43.48 -11.74 12.34
C GLN A 126 -43.07 -12.48 11.05
N ILE A 127 -41.77 -12.79 10.94
CA ILE A 127 -41.13 -14.11 11.14
C ILE A 127 -39.62 -13.88 11.14
#